data_AF-A0A7C1EHQ2-F1
#
_entry.id   AF-A0A7C1EHQ2-F1
#
_cell.length_a   1.000
_cell.length_b   1.000
_cell.length_c   1.000
_cell.angle_alpha   90.00
_cell.angle_beta   90.00
_cell.angle_gamma   90.00
#
_symmetry.space_group_name_H-M   'P 1'
#
loop_
_entity.id
_entity.type
_entity.pdbx_description
1 polymer ?
#
loop_
_entity_poly.entity_id
_entity_poly.type
_entity_poly.pdbx_seq_one_letter_code
_entity_poly.pdbx_strand_id
1 'polypeptide(L)'
;MHVLEATLDSVYRIGNYIDTFAPGHYARVLEAEHIKSGLSLALKVMRPEHLSGDGTPRWEAKAFVNEADLLVRMMHSQATVHFYDCGFLSAPGERPVGGELLSLGTNVSAFRENLFPYIARNWRPYLALEYLPRHFNLFYQMKPNTPNGRRRLPTEEGIDLAMQFAE
;
A
#
# COMPACT_ATOMS: atom_id res chain seq x y z
N MET A 1 -10.81 7.62 -18.19
CA MET A 1 -10.98 6.92 -16.91
C MET A 1 -10.54 5.47 -17.13
N HIS A 2 -9.40 5.06 -16.57
CA HIS A 2 -8.85 3.72 -16.80
C HIS A 2 -9.34 2.78 -15.72
N VAL A 3 -10.36 1.99 -16.04
CA VAL A 3 -10.69 0.76 -15.34
C VAL A 3 -10.06 -0.37 -16.14
N LEU A 4 -9.29 -1.22 -15.49
CA LEU A 4 -8.61 -2.34 -16.15
C LEU A 4 -8.92 -3.63 -15.39
N GLU A 5 -9.57 -4.57 -16.07
CA GLU A 5 -9.64 -5.96 -15.63
C GLU A 5 -8.56 -6.75 -16.38
N ALA A 6 -7.69 -7.41 -15.63
CA ALA A 6 -6.57 -8.15 -16.18
C ALA A 6 -6.11 -9.26 -15.24
N THR A 7 -5.27 -10.16 -15.72
CA THR A 7 -4.56 -11.09 -14.83
C THR A 7 -3.52 -10.32 -14.01
N LEU A 8 -3.37 -10.65 -12.72
CA LEU A 8 -2.42 -9.98 -11.83
C LEU A 8 -1.00 -9.94 -12.43
N ASP A 9 -0.54 -11.09 -12.92
CA ASP A 9 0.81 -11.27 -13.47
C ASP A 9 1.04 -10.55 -14.82
N SER A 10 0.01 -9.95 -15.41
CA SER A 10 0.14 -9.08 -16.59
C SER A 10 0.30 -7.59 -16.23
N VAL A 11 0.00 -7.23 -14.98
CA VAL A 11 0.09 -5.85 -14.48
C VAL A 11 1.27 -5.70 -13.52
N TYR A 12 1.39 -6.61 -12.56
CA TYR A 12 2.40 -6.54 -11.51
C TYR A 12 3.22 -7.83 -11.42
N ARG A 13 4.55 -7.69 -11.34
CA ARG A 13 5.45 -8.75 -10.91
C ARG A 13 5.62 -8.65 -9.39
N ILE A 14 5.11 -9.64 -8.65
CA ILE A 14 5.13 -9.62 -7.17
C ILE A 14 6.47 -10.11 -6.61
N GLY A 15 7.13 -9.25 -5.84
CA GLY A 15 8.40 -9.46 -5.13
C GLY A 15 8.21 -9.91 -3.67
N ASN A 16 9.17 -9.62 -2.80
CA ASN A 16 9.18 -10.12 -1.42
C ASN A 16 8.26 -9.33 -0.48
N TYR A 17 7.92 -9.90 0.67
CA TYR A 17 7.32 -9.12 1.76
C TYR A 17 8.31 -8.08 2.27
N ILE A 18 7.82 -6.86 2.49
CA ILE A 18 8.63 -5.73 2.98
C ILE A 18 8.16 -5.21 4.35
N ASP A 19 7.20 -5.91 4.96
CA ASP A 19 6.62 -5.62 6.29
C ASP A 19 7.08 -6.61 7.39
N THR A 20 8.16 -7.35 7.15
CA THR A 20 8.54 -8.54 7.94
C THR A 20 8.84 -8.29 9.42
N PHE A 21 9.20 -7.06 9.82
CA PHE A 21 9.55 -6.73 11.21
C PHE A 21 8.37 -6.20 12.02
N ALA A 22 7.34 -5.70 11.34
CA ALA A 22 6.13 -5.20 11.95
C ALA A 22 4.97 -5.49 10.98
N PRO A 23 4.48 -6.75 10.96
CA PRO A 23 3.41 -7.14 10.05
C PRO A 23 2.20 -6.24 10.25
N GLY A 24 1.64 -5.75 9.14
CA GLY A 24 0.43 -4.95 9.20
C GLY A 24 -0.72 -5.76 9.80
N HIS A 25 -1.53 -5.12 10.65
CA HIS A 25 -2.65 -5.79 11.31
C HIS A 25 -3.62 -6.41 10.28
N TYR A 26 -4.06 -5.61 9.33
CA TYR A 26 -5.07 -6.00 8.33
C TYR A 26 -4.57 -6.11 6.89
N ALA A 27 -3.30 -5.80 6.65
CA ALA A 27 -2.70 -5.85 5.33
C ALA A 27 -1.28 -6.42 5.39
N ARG A 28 -0.86 -7.10 4.31
CA ARG A 28 0.57 -7.32 4.04
C ARG A 28 1.05 -6.32 3.00
N VAL A 29 2.34 -6.01 3.05
CA VAL A 29 3.00 -5.19 2.01
C VAL A 29 4.07 -6.00 1.31
N LEU A 30 3.99 -6.02 -0.01
CA LEU A 30 4.96 -6.68 -0.89
C LEU A 30 5.66 -5.65 -1.76
N GLU A 31 6.92 -5.89 -2.08
CA GLU A 31 7.55 -5.29 -3.25
C GLU A 31 6.82 -5.76 -4.50
N ALA A 32 6.64 -4.89 -5.49
CA ALA A 32 6.16 -5.26 -6.81
C ALA A 32 6.76 -4.35 -7.89
N GLU A 33 6.69 -4.79 -9.13
CA GLU A 33 7.08 -4.02 -10.31
C GLU A 33 5.89 -3.94 -11.26
N HIS A 34 5.50 -2.73 -11.65
CA HIS A 34 4.51 -2.54 -12.71
C HIS A 34 5.12 -2.89 -14.07
N ILE A 35 4.63 -3.95 -14.71
CA ILE A 35 5.29 -4.62 -15.84
C ILE A 35 5.48 -3.68 -17.03
N LYS A 36 4.47 -2.84 -17.32
CA LYS A 36 4.51 -1.96 -18.48
C LYS A 36 5.50 -0.80 -18.34
N SER A 37 5.67 -0.26 -17.13
CA SER A 37 6.53 0.90 -16.89
C SER A 37 7.87 0.56 -16.25
N GLY A 38 8.04 -0.67 -15.74
CA GLY A 38 9.21 -1.07 -14.94
C GLY A 38 9.30 -0.37 -13.58
N LEU A 39 8.21 0.28 -13.12
CA LEU A 39 8.20 1.04 -11.87
C LEU A 39 8.14 0.09 -10.68
N SER A 40 9.14 0.16 -9.79
CA SER A 40 9.09 -0.48 -8.48
C SER A 40 8.12 0.24 -7.54
N LEU A 41 7.29 -0.53 -6.85
CA LEU A 41 6.24 -0.04 -5.97
C LEU A 41 6.05 -0.97 -4.76
N ALA A 42 5.39 -0.44 -3.73
CA ALA A 42 4.91 -1.21 -2.59
C ALA A 42 3.43 -1.57 -2.82
N LEU A 43 3.13 -2.87 -2.93
CA LEU A 43 1.78 -3.38 -3.07
C LEU A 43 1.24 -3.79 -1.69
N LYS A 44 0.36 -2.96 -1.15
CA LYS A 44 -0.36 -3.24 0.10
C LYS A 44 -1.64 -4.01 -0.22
N VAL A 45 -1.83 -5.18 0.37
CA VAL A 45 -2.98 -6.06 0.09
C VAL A 45 -3.61 -6.51 1.39
N MET A 46 -4.95 -6.51 1.45
CA MET A 46 -5.67 -7.01 2.62
C MET A 46 -5.35 -8.48 2.89
N ARG A 47 -5.21 -8.83 4.17
CA ARG A 47 -4.95 -10.23 4.55
C ARG A 47 -6.23 -11.07 4.38
N PRO A 48 -6.11 -12.32 3.91
CA PRO A 48 -7.28 -13.13 3.55
C PRO A 48 -8.19 -13.46 4.75
N GLU A 49 -7.67 -13.54 5.98
CA GLU A 49 -8.48 -13.79 7.19
C GLU A 49 -9.48 -12.66 7.51
N HIS A 50 -9.31 -11.49 6.91
CA HIS A 50 -10.21 -10.35 7.07
C HIS A 50 -11.35 -10.32 6.05
N LEU A 51 -11.34 -11.25 5.09
CA LEU A 51 -12.52 -11.52 4.28
C LEU A 51 -13.63 -12.10 5.15
N SER A 52 -14.84 -11.63 4.92
CA SER A 52 -16.04 -12.13 5.58
C SER A 52 -16.65 -13.27 4.77
N GLY A 53 -16.93 -14.41 5.40
CA GLY A 53 -17.64 -15.51 4.73
C GLY A 53 -19.10 -15.18 4.35
N ASP A 54 -19.67 -14.10 4.89
CA ASP A 54 -21.02 -13.62 4.58
C ASP A 54 -21.07 -12.57 3.44
N GLY A 55 -19.92 -12.25 2.84
CA GLY A 55 -19.81 -11.26 1.76
C GLY A 55 -19.94 -9.79 2.18
N THR A 56 -19.95 -9.47 3.48
CA THR A 56 -20.07 -8.10 3.99
C THR A 56 -18.69 -7.47 4.29
N PRO A 57 -18.33 -6.33 3.69
CA PRO A 57 -17.06 -5.65 3.98
C PRO A 57 -16.90 -5.33 5.47
N ARG A 58 -15.91 -5.98 6.09
CA ARG A 58 -15.45 -5.63 7.43
C ARG A 58 -14.76 -4.27 7.44
N TRP A 59 -14.48 -3.77 8.64
CA TRP A 59 -13.87 -2.44 8.80
C TRP A 59 -12.48 -2.36 8.12
N GLU A 60 -11.75 -3.47 8.05
CA GLU A 60 -10.45 -3.59 7.38
C GLU A 60 -10.56 -3.25 5.88
N ALA A 61 -11.59 -3.76 5.19
CA ALA A 61 -11.82 -3.48 3.79
C ALA A 61 -12.22 -2.01 3.56
N LYS A 62 -12.98 -1.42 4.50
CA LYS A 62 -13.32 0.02 4.47
C LYS A 62 -12.11 0.90 4.76
N ALA A 63 -11.15 0.43 5.57
CA ALA A 63 -9.92 1.15 5.87
C ALA A 63 -9.08 1.41 4.62
N PHE A 64 -9.01 0.46 3.68
CA PHE A 64 -8.36 0.66 2.38
C PHE A 64 -8.95 1.81 1.58
N VAL A 65 -10.29 1.92 1.53
CA VAL A 65 -10.97 3.02 0.82
C VAL A 65 -10.69 4.35 1.51
N ASN A 66 -10.72 4.39 2.85
CA ASN A 66 -10.41 5.61 3.61
C ASN A 66 -8.96 6.07 3.41
N GLU A 67 -8.01 5.13 3.38
CA GLU A 67 -6.61 5.41 3.12
C GLU A 67 -6.38 5.95 1.71
N ALA A 68 -7.00 5.33 0.70
CA ALA A 68 -6.97 5.84 -0.67
C ALA A 68 -7.54 7.27 -0.78
N ASP A 69 -8.63 7.55 -0.08
CA ASP A 69 -9.25 8.88 -0.03
C ASP A 69 -8.30 9.93 0.57
N LEU A 70 -7.62 9.59 1.67
CA LEU A 70 -6.59 10.45 2.27
C LEU A 70 -5.40 10.68 1.33
N LEU A 71 -4.90 9.62 0.69
CA LEU A 71 -3.77 9.71 -0.24
C LEU A 71 -4.09 10.61 -1.44
N VAL A 72 -5.30 10.54 -1.99
CA VAL A 72 -5.73 11.46 -3.06
C VAL A 72 -5.79 12.90 -2.57
N ARG A 73 -6.30 13.16 -1.36
CA ARG A 73 -6.33 14.53 -0.80
C ARG A 73 -4.92 15.10 -0.58
N MET A 74 -3.95 14.24 -0.29
CA MET A 74 -2.57 14.62 0.00
C MET A 74 -1.65 14.56 -1.23
N MET A 75 -2.17 14.22 -2.42
CA MET A 75 -1.35 13.96 -3.61
C MET A 75 -0.51 15.16 -4.10
N HIS A 76 -0.82 16.37 -3.63
CA HIS A 76 -0.09 17.59 -3.95
C HIS A 76 1.10 17.85 -3.03
N SER A 77 1.17 17.18 -1.87
CA SER A 77 2.30 17.27 -0.95
C SER A 77 3.46 16.40 -1.44
N GLN A 78 4.67 16.95 -1.48
CA GLN A 78 5.89 16.19 -1.80
C GLN A 78 6.33 15.28 -0.64
N ALA A 79 5.83 15.51 0.57
CA ALA A 79 6.16 14.71 1.76
C ALA A 79 5.30 13.44 1.85
N THR A 80 4.24 13.32 1.04
CA THR A 80 3.35 12.17 1.05
C THR A 80 3.82 11.13 0.03
N VAL A 81 3.78 9.85 0.42
CA VAL A 81 4.08 8.73 -0.48
C VAL A 81 3.22 8.78 -1.73
N HIS A 82 3.83 8.55 -2.90
CA HIS A 82 3.06 8.52 -4.13
C HIS A 82 2.02 7.37 -4.13
N PHE A 83 0.80 7.69 -4.57
CA PHE A 83 -0.30 6.75 -4.72
C PHE A 83 -0.56 6.51 -6.21
N TYR A 84 -0.31 5.28 -6.66
CA TYR A 84 -0.34 4.94 -8.09
C TYR A 84 -1.64 4.27 -8.53
N ASP A 85 -2.19 3.39 -7.70
CA ASP A 85 -3.30 2.53 -8.08
C ASP A 85 -4.04 1.95 -6.87
N CYS A 86 -5.33 1.68 -7.01
CA CYS A 86 -6.13 0.92 -6.06
C CYS A 86 -7.09 0.00 -6.79
N GLY A 87 -7.58 -1.01 -6.08
CA GLY A 87 -8.51 -1.96 -6.68
C GLY A 87 -8.65 -3.23 -5.89
N PHE A 88 -8.96 -4.33 -6.59
CA PHE A 88 -9.26 -5.62 -5.98
C PHE A 88 -8.50 -6.76 -6.66
N LEU A 89 -8.11 -7.77 -5.87
CA LEU A 89 -7.40 -8.98 -6.33
C LEU A 89 -8.20 -10.24 -6.00
N SER A 90 -8.33 -11.16 -6.94
CA SER A 90 -9.00 -12.45 -6.72
C SER A 90 -8.09 -13.53 -6.09
N ALA A 91 -6.78 -13.27 -6.01
CA ALA A 91 -5.82 -14.21 -5.45
C ALA A 91 -6.13 -14.50 -3.96
N PRO A 92 -6.33 -15.76 -3.55
CA PRO A 92 -6.78 -16.10 -2.19
C PRO A 92 -5.64 -16.17 -1.15
N GLY A 93 -4.42 -16.47 -1.58
CA GLY A 93 -3.27 -16.64 -0.67
C GLY A 93 -2.79 -15.32 -0.07
N GLU A 94 -2.20 -15.35 1.13
CA GLU A 94 -1.69 -14.14 1.78
C GLU A 94 -0.73 -13.36 0.86
N ARG A 95 0.22 -14.08 0.23
CA ARG A 95 0.97 -13.60 -0.92
C ARG A 95 0.10 -13.79 -2.17
N PRO A 96 -0.31 -12.73 -2.87
CA PRO A 96 -1.07 -12.87 -4.10
C PRO A 96 -0.16 -13.43 -5.20
N VAL A 97 -0.55 -14.55 -5.80
CA VAL A 97 0.12 -15.18 -6.94
C VAL A 97 -0.97 -15.59 -7.93
N GLY A 98 -0.85 -15.13 -9.17
CA GLY A 98 -1.88 -15.34 -10.19
C GLY A 98 -3.21 -14.67 -9.84
N GLY A 99 -4.28 -15.13 -10.50
CA GLY A 99 -5.62 -14.57 -10.35
C GLY A 99 -5.84 -13.32 -11.20
N GLU A 100 -6.98 -12.69 -10.94
CA GLU A 100 -7.48 -11.52 -11.63
C GLU A 100 -7.33 -10.29 -10.74
N LEU A 101 -7.25 -9.15 -11.40
CA LEU A 101 -7.08 -7.84 -10.82
C LEU A 101 -8.05 -6.88 -11.50
N LEU A 102 -8.74 -6.09 -10.68
CA LEU A 102 -9.44 -4.89 -11.10
C LEU A 102 -8.60 -3.71 -10.65
N SER A 103 -7.98 -2.98 -11.58
CA SER A 103 -7.29 -1.71 -11.32
C SER A 103 -8.21 -0.54 -11.64
N LEU A 104 -8.28 0.40 -10.71
CA LEU A 104 -9.11 1.60 -10.78
C LEU A 104 -8.27 2.88 -10.83
N GLY A 105 -6.94 2.75 -10.90
CA GLY A 105 -6.01 3.87 -10.79
C GLY A 105 -6.22 4.58 -9.45
N THR A 106 -6.27 5.90 -9.48
CA THR A 106 -6.55 6.73 -8.30
C THR A 106 -8.04 7.07 -8.13
N ASN A 107 -8.95 6.35 -8.82
CA ASN A 107 -10.38 6.61 -8.72
C ASN A 107 -11.00 6.00 -7.46
N VAL A 108 -10.94 6.75 -6.36
CA VAL A 108 -11.44 6.33 -5.04
C VAL A 108 -12.96 6.18 -5.01
N SER A 109 -13.70 6.94 -5.82
CA SER A 109 -15.16 6.80 -5.92
C SER A 109 -15.53 5.43 -6.48
N ALA A 110 -14.90 5.02 -7.59
CA ALA A 110 -15.09 3.68 -8.15
C ALA A 110 -14.62 2.59 -7.17
N PHE A 111 -13.54 2.82 -6.44
CA PHE A 111 -13.04 1.88 -5.43
C PHE A 111 -14.04 1.65 -4.30
N ARG A 112 -14.67 2.73 -3.83
CA ARG A 112 -15.73 2.70 -2.81
C ARG A 112 -16.99 1.98 -3.31
N GLU A 113 -17.44 2.29 -4.52
CA GLU A 113 -18.64 1.70 -5.12
C GLU A 113 -18.49 0.18 -5.34
N ASN A 114 -17.29 -0.25 -5.72
CA ASN A 114 -17.00 -1.66 -6.00
C ASN A 114 -16.66 -2.49 -4.75
N LEU A 115 -16.59 -1.89 -3.56
CA LEU A 115 -16.21 -2.59 -2.33
C LEU A 115 -17.11 -3.78 -2.00
N PHE A 116 -18.42 -3.58 -1.96
CA PHE A 116 -19.36 -4.65 -1.63
C PHE A 116 -19.37 -5.78 -2.68
N PRO A 117 -19.54 -5.50 -3.99
CA PRO A 117 -19.55 -6.54 -5.02
C PRO A 117 -18.30 -7.43 -5.01
N TYR A 118 -17.12 -6.85 -4.79
CA TYR A 118 -15.86 -7.58 -4.86
C TYR A 118 -15.54 -8.35 -3.58
N ILE A 119 -15.85 -7.80 -2.41
CA ILE A 119 -15.74 -8.54 -1.14
C ILE A 119 -16.68 -9.76 -1.13
N ALA A 120 -17.90 -9.62 -1.66
CA ALA A 120 -18.82 -10.75 -1.79
C ALA A 120 -18.29 -11.89 -2.68
N ARG A 121 -17.34 -11.58 -3.58
CA ARG A 121 -16.63 -12.55 -4.42
C ARG A 121 -15.32 -13.05 -3.80
N ASN A 122 -15.02 -12.69 -2.55
CA ASN A 122 -13.76 -12.94 -1.86
C ASN A 122 -12.53 -12.25 -2.48
N TRP A 123 -12.73 -11.15 -3.22
CA TRP A 123 -11.62 -10.36 -3.72
C TRP A 123 -11.13 -9.39 -2.65
N ARG A 124 -9.81 -9.21 -2.58
CA ARG A 124 -9.14 -8.43 -1.54
C ARG A 124 -8.78 -7.05 -2.07
N PRO A 125 -9.07 -5.97 -1.34
CA PRO A 125 -8.64 -4.64 -1.73
C PRO A 125 -7.10 -4.52 -1.67
N TYR A 126 -6.54 -3.73 -2.57
CA TYR A 126 -5.12 -3.39 -2.60
C TYR A 126 -4.89 -1.89 -2.85
N LEU A 127 -3.70 -1.42 -2.47
CA LEU A 127 -3.12 -0.13 -2.86
C LEU A 127 -1.72 -0.35 -3.44
N ALA A 128 -1.41 0.32 -4.54
CA ALA A 128 -0.05 0.43 -5.08
C ALA A 128 0.52 1.80 -4.69
N LEU A 129 1.59 1.76 -3.89
CA LEU A 129 2.21 2.93 -3.27
C LEU A 129 3.68 3.03 -3.68
N GLU A 130 4.27 4.19 -3.45
CA GLU A 130 5.71 4.39 -3.58
C GLU A 130 6.50 3.33 -2.80
N TYR A 131 7.48 2.74 -3.47
CA TYR A 131 8.43 1.86 -2.81
C TYR A 131 9.49 2.69 -2.08
N LEU A 132 9.36 2.79 -0.76
CA LEU A 132 10.35 3.42 0.10
C LEU A 132 11.27 2.37 0.74
N PRO A 133 12.55 2.26 0.32
CA PRO A 133 13.44 1.25 0.86
C PRO A 133 13.70 1.49 2.34
N ARG A 134 13.59 0.42 3.15
CA ARG A 134 13.69 0.49 4.62
C ARG A 134 14.94 1.22 5.12
N HIS A 135 16.06 1.11 4.42
CA HIS A 135 17.34 1.68 4.84
C HIS A 135 17.35 3.21 4.82
N PHE A 136 16.36 3.83 4.19
CA PHE A 136 16.14 5.27 4.20
C PHE A 136 15.09 5.73 5.21
N ASN A 137 14.50 4.83 6.03
CA ASN A 137 13.59 5.29 7.06
C ASN A 137 14.34 5.92 8.24
N LEU A 138 13.71 6.92 8.88
CA LEU A 138 14.33 7.69 9.96
C LEU A 138 14.75 6.79 11.14
N PHE A 139 13.98 5.74 11.45
CA PHE A 139 14.32 4.81 12.52
C PHE A 139 15.66 4.10 12.27
N TYR A 140 15.90 3.56 11.07
CA TYR A 140 17.16 2.89 10.74
C TYR A 140 18.31 3.87 10.55
N GLN A 141 18.06 5.06 10.01
CA GLN A 141 19.07 6.11 9.92
C GLN A 141 19.54 6.60 11.31
N MET A 142 18.62 6.62 12.28
CA MET A 142 18.89 7.05 13.65
C MET A 142 19.35 5.93 14.58
N LYS A 143 19.24 4.66 14.16
CA LYS A 143 19.65 3.51 14.97
C LYS A 143 21.17 3.55 15.20
N PRO A 144 21.65 3.54 16.45
CA PRO A 144 23.08 3.50 16.73
C PRO A 144 23.66 2.12 16.43
N ASN A 145 24.88 2.10 15.86
CA ASN A 145 25.61 0.86 15.56
C ASN A 145 26.43 0.33 16.76
N THR A 146 26.49 1.07 17.86
CA THR A 146 27.23 0.71 19.08
C THR A 146 26.31 0.66 20.29
N PRO A 147 26.50 -0.29 21.22
CA PRO A 147 25.87 -0.25 22.54
C PRO A 147 26.21 1.08 23.22
N ASN A 148 25.21 1.78 23.77
CA ASN A 148 25.29 3.12 24.39
C ASN A 148 25.59 4.31 23.46
N GLY A 149 25.63 4.14 22.14
CA GLY A 149 25.65 5.27 21.21
C GLY A 149 24.28 5.94 21.14
N ARG A 150 24.18 7.25 21.37
CA ARG A 150 22.95 8.02 21.08
C ARG A 150 23.21 8.89 19.86
N ARG A 151 22.58 8.54 18.73
CA ARG A 151 22.55 9.43 17.56
C ARG A 151 21.48 10.50 17.81
N ARG A 152 21.85 11.76 17.69
CA ARG A 152 20.91 12.89 17.79
C ARG A 152 20.66 13.39 16.38
N LEU A 153 19.41 13.67 16.07
CA LEU A 153 19.06 14.38 14.85
C LEU A 153 19.53 15.82 15.07
N PRO A 154 20.40 16.38 14.21
CA PRO A 154 20.77 17.78 14.38
C PRO A 154 19.55 18.69 14.16
N THR A 155 19.62 19.88 14.76
CA THR A 155 18.44 20.76 14.87
C THR A 155 17.92 21.20 13.51
N GLU A 156 18.80 21.44 12.55
CA GLU A 156 18.43 21.88 11.20
C GLU A 156 17.59 20.82 10.48
N GLU A 157 18.01 19.55 10.51
CA GLU A 157 17.25 18.43 9.95
C GLU A 157 15.96 18.18 10.73
N GLY A 158 15.96 18.42 12.05
CA GLY A 158 14.74 18.37 12.85
C GLY A 158 13.71 19.42 12.45
N ILE A 159 14.15 20.64 12.16
CA ILE A 159 13.30 21.74 11.68
C ILE A 159 12.84 21.44 10.24
N ASP A 160 13.71 20.95 9.37
CA ASP A 160 13.37 20.60 7.99
C ASP A 160 12.27 19.51 7.94
N LEU A 161 12.41 18.45 8.75
CA LEU A 161 11.34 17.45 8.89
C LEU A 161 10.03 18.07 9.41
N ALA A 162 10.10 18.99 10.38
CA ALA A 162 8.90 19.65 10.89
C ALA A 162 8.20 20.50 9.82
N MET A 163 8.96 21.17 8.95
CA MET A 163 8.43 21.91 7.81
C MET A 163 7.71 20.99 6.82
N GLN A 164 8.26 19.80 6.54
CA GLN A 164 7.62 18.80 5.68
C GLN A 164 6.25 18.32 6.22
N PHE A 165 5.99 18.39 7.53
CA PHE A 165 4.68 18.07 8.12
C PHE A 165 3.71 19.26 8.14
N ALA A 166 4.21 20.48 8.00
CA ALA A 166 3.41 21.70 8.07
C ALA A 166 2.85 22.15 6.72
N GLU A 167 3.54 21.77 5.63
CA GLU A 167 3.18 22.06 4.23
C GLU A 167 2.26 20.99 3.61
#